data_AF-A0A4R8AZH7-F1
#
_entry.id   AF-A0A4R8AZH7-F1
#
_cell.length_a   1.000
_cell.length_b   1.000
_cell.length_c   1.000
_cell.angle_alpha   90.00
_cell.angle_beta   90.00
_cell.angle_gamma   90.00
#
_symmetry.space_group_name_H-M   'P 1'
#
loop_
_entity.id
_entity.type
_entity.pdbx_description
1 polymer ?
#
loop_
_entity_poly.entity_id
_entity_poly.type
_entity_poly.pdbx_seq_one_letter_code
_entity_poly.pdbx_strand_id
1 'polypeptide(L)' 'MLILLFMMKLFLEVKASKEIVDEHTAQTINYLRLADSDLGIIVNFNKKTLQHKRVIH' A
#
# COMPACT_ATOMS: atom_id res chain seq x y z
N MET A 1 8.85 3.68 -7.54
CA MET A 1 9.51 2.40 -7.23
C MET A 1 8.54 1.58 -6.40
N LEU A 2 7.91 0.57 -7.00
CA LEU A 2 6.97 -0.32 -6.33
C LEU A 2 7.77 -1.51 -5.80
N ILE A 3 7.96 -1.61 -4.48
CA ILE A 3 8.60 -2.77 -3.85
C ILE A 3 7.46 -3.66 -3.38
N LEU A 4 7.27 -4.78 -4.07
CA LEU A 4 6.28 -5.79 -3.75
C LEU A 4 6.93 -6.80 -2.79
N LEU A 5 6.46 -6.86 -1.55
CA LEU A 5 6.80 -7.96 -0.64
C LEU A 5 5.52 -8.74 -0.34
N PHE A 6 5.43 -9.95 -0.88
CA PHE A 6 4.32 -10.87 -0.63
C PHE A 6 4.71 -11.81 0.51
N MET A 7 4.38 -11.43 1.74
CA MET A 7 4.48 -12.34 2.90
C MET A 7 3.08 -12.79 3.26
N MET A 8 2.80 -14.10 3.14
CA MET A 8 1.57 -14.71 3.65
C MET A 8 0.28 -13.96 3.25
N LYS A 9 0.15 -13.61 1.96
CA LYS A 9 -1.00 -12.87 1.39
C LYS A 9 -1.18 -11.41 1.84
N LEU A 10 -0.19 -10.80 2.47
CA LEU A 10 -0.18 -9.35 2.75
C LEU A 10 0.51 -8.59 1.61
N PHE A 11 -0.15 -7.57 1.07
CA PHE A 11 0.44 -6.64 0.11
C PHE A 11 1.02 -5.42 0.81
N LEU A 12 2.31 -5.14 0.65
CA LEU A 12 2.97 -3.96 1.21
C LEU A 12 3.37 -2.98 0.10
N GLU A 13 2.88 -1.75 0.18
CA GLU A 13 3.23 -0.67 -0.75
C GLU A 13 3.97 0.45 0.00
N VAL A 14 5.22 0.71 -0.38
CA VAL A 14 6.07 1.73 0.26
C VAL A 14 6.19 2.96 -0.65
N LYS A 15 5.95 4.15 -0.08
CA LYS A 15 6.02 5.45 -0.80
C LYS A 15 6.80 6.50 -0.03
N ALA A 16 7.30 7.49 -0.79
CA ALA A 16 7.93 8.71 -0.28
C ALA A 16 7.17 9.93 -0.82
N SER A 17 5.92 10.08 -0.42
CA SER A 17 5.01 11.11 -0.96
C SER A 17 4.65 12.16 0.09
N LYS A 18 4.13 13.31 -0.34
CA LYS A 18 3.68 14.36 0.59
C LYS A 18 2.58 13.86 1.55
N GLU A 19 1.72 12.97 1.11
CA GLU A 19 0.71 12.28 1.92
C GLU A 19 0.23 11.00 1.22
N ILE A 20 -0.57 10.20 1.91
CA ILE A 20 -1.31 9.10 1.30
C ILE A 20 -2.61 9.69 0.73
N VAL A 21 -2.74 9.69 -0.60
CA VAL A 21 -3.93 10.15 -1.32
C VAL A 21 -4.79 8.98 -1.81
N ASP A 22 -6.01 9.27 -2.26
CA ASP A 22 -6.96 8.24 -2.65
C ASP A 22 -6.51 7.45 -3.88
N GLU A 23 -5.75 8.05 -4.79
CA GLU A 23 -5.13 7.37 -5.93
C GLU A 23 -4.19 6.25 -5.49
N HIS A 24 -3.48 6.43 -4.37
CA HIS A 24 -2.66 5.37 -3.80
C HIS A 24 -3.53 4.20 -3.34
N THR A 25 -4.68 4.49 -2.75
CA THR A 25 -5.62 3.45 -2.28
C THR A 25 -6.21 2.70 -3.46
N ALA A 26 -6.65 3.41 -4.50
CA ALA A 26 -7.17 2.81 -5.73
C ALA A 26 -6.12 1.92 -6.41
N GLN A 27 -4.86 2.37 -6.46
CA GLN A 27 -3.73 1.59 -6.97
C GLN A 27 -3.53 0.30 -6.16
N THR A 28 -3.48 0.37 -4.82
CA THR A 28 -3.34 -0.82 -3.98
C THR A 28 -4.49 -1.80 -4.18
N ILE A 29 -5.74 -1.32 -4.25
CA ILE A 29 -6.93 -2.19 -4.49
C ILE A 29 -6.81 -2.94 -5.82
N ASN A 30 -6.35 -2.27 -6.87
CA ASN A 30 -6.16 -2.93 -8.17
C ASN A 30 -5.12 -4.04 -8.09
N TYR A 31 -4.04 -3.85 -7.34
CA TYR A 31 -3.05 -4.91 -7.15
C TYR A 31 -3.56 -6.04 -6.26
N LEU A 32 -4.32 -5.74 -5.21
CA LEU A 32 -4.98 -6.74 -4.36
C LEU A 32 -5.87 -7.67 -5.19
N ARG A 33 -6.69 -7.10 -6.09
CA ARG A 33 -7.50 -7.83 -7.07
C ARG A 33 -6.69 -8.74 -7.97
N LEU A 34 -5.59 -8.23 -8.51
CA LEU A 34 -4.73 -8.99 -9.44
C LEU A 34 -3.95 -10.09 -8.72
N ALA A 35 -3.69 -9.93 -7.43
CA ALA A 35 -2.91 -10.86 -6.62
C ALA A 35 -3.76 -11.86 -5.81
N ASP A 36 -5.09 -11.83 -5.93
CA ASP A 36 -6.03 -12.63 -5.14
C ASP A 36 -5.73 -12.53 -3.62
N SER A 37 -5.53 -11.30 -3.16
CA SER A 37 -5.15 -10.94 -1.79
C SER A 37 -6.14 -9.91 -1.25
N ASP A 38 -6.55 -10.10 0.01
CA ASP A 38 -7.61 -9.28 0.62
C ASP A 38 -7.07 -8.09 1.42
N LEU A 39 -5.75 -8.04 1.66
CA LEU A 39 -5.16 -7.11 2.62
C LEU A 39 -3.91 -6.42 2.09
N GLY A 40 -3.98 -5.08 2.07
CA GLY A 40 -2.88 -4.20 1.71
C GLY A 40 -2.52 -3.21 2.82
N ILE A 41 -1.24 -2.86 2.92
CA ILE A 41 -0.73 -1.78 3.76
C ILE A 41 0.05 -0.82 2.87
N ILE A 42 -0.38 0.45 2.87
CA ILE A 42 0.38 1.55 2.28
C ILE A 42 1.20 2.18 3.40
N VAL A 43 2.50 2.33 3.20
CA VAL A 43 3.43 2.98 4.13
C VAL A 43 4.08 4.18 3.43
N ASN A 44 3.96 5.36 4.03
CA ASN A 44 4.61 6.58 3.56
C ASN A 44 5.66 7.07 4.58
N PHE A 45 6.93 7.08 4.15
CA PHE A 45 8.07 7.42 5.01
C PHE A 45 8.64 8.83 4.79
N ASN A 46 8.05 9.63 3.90
CA ASN A 46 8.49 11.01 3.64
C ASN A 46 8.01 12.04 4.68
N LYS A 47 7.52 11.57 5.83
CA LYS A 47 7.05 12.40 6.96
C LYS A 47 7.93 12.14 8.17
N LYS A 48 7.97 13.12 9.09
CA LYS A 48 8.64 12.96 10.39
C LYS A 48 8.10 11.76 11.16
N THR A 49 6.83 11.43 10.98
CA THR A 49 6.18 10.24 11.54
C THR A 49 5.75 9.31 10.41
N LEU A 50 5.81 8.00 10.66
CA LEU A 50 5.39 7.00 9.70
C LEU A 50 3.88 7.12 9.44
N GLN A 51 3.51 7.49 8.22
CA GLN A 51 2.12 7.42 7.78
C GLN A 51 1.85 6.02 7.23
N HIS A 52 0.74 5.42 7.63
CA HIS A 52 0.32 4.13 7.10
C HIS A 52 -1.20 4.06 6.93
N LYS A 53 -1.66 3.31 5.94
CA LYS A 53 -3.08 3.09 5.66
C LYS A 53 -3.31 1.61 5.34
N ARG A 54 -4.29 1.01 6.02
CA ARG A 54 -4.76 -0.35 5.75
C ARG A 54 -5.85 -0.30 4.68
N VAL A 55 -5.76 -1.20 3.71
CA VAL A 55 -6.66 -1.32 2.56
C VAL A 55 -7.17 -2.75 2.52
N ILE A 56 -8.48 -2.91 2.35
CA ILE A 56 -9.16 -4.21 2.25
C ILE A 56 -9.96 -4.21 0.95
N HIS A 57 -9.91 -5.31 0.21
CA HIS A 57 -10.75 -5.53 -0.97
C HIS A 57 -11.75 -6.67 -0.72
#